data_AF-J9EHQ6-F1
#
_entry.id   AF-J9EHQ6-F1
#
_cell.length_a   1.000
_cell.length_b   1.000
_cell.length_c   1.000
_cell.angle_alpha   90.00
_cell.angle_beta   90.00
_cell.angle_gamma   90.00
#
_symmetry.space_group_name_H-M   'P 1'
#
loop_
_entity.id
_entity.type
_entity.pdbx_description
1 polymer ?
#
loop_
_entity_poly.entity_id
_entity_poly.type
_entity_poly.pdbx_seq_one_letter_code
_entity_poly.pdbx_strand_id
1 'polypeptide(L)'
;NDSARLSPPAVLRRRFAITSNLMTDYDDIEQVCNQSWEYLIDTIRNIETSVNAIRAEMMNLLPQDNLQTRWQRVIRRLEIISLSFYVLLIAVTVFLFFYHDWYCAIGHSPCGQANLKCPWMKTTPTHQTCF
;
A
#
# COMPACT_ATOMS: atom_id res chain seq x y z
N ASN A 1 -23.28 55.74 -73.35
CA ASN A 1 -23.13 55.52 -71.91
C ASN A 1 -22.28 54.28 -71.74
N ASP A 2 -20.99 54.45 -71.96
CA ASP A 2 -19.98 53.39 -71.99
C ASP A 2 -19.66 52.96 -70.57
N SER A 3 -19.98 51.72 -70.23
CA SER A 3 -19.50 51.09 -69.00
C SER A 3 -18.61 49.92 -69.41
N ALA A 4 -17.33 50.22 -69.58
CA ALA A 4 -16.27 49.26 -69.81
C ALA A 4 -16.22 48.26 -68.63
N ARG A 5 -16.76 47.06 -68.84
CA ARG A 5 -16.46 45.90 -67.99
C ARG A 5 -14.99 45.52 -68.20
N LEU A 6 -14.08 46.16 -67.47
CA LEU A 6 -12.73 45.65 -67.31
C LEU A 6 -12.83 44.28 -66.64
N SER A 7 -12.61 43.22 -67.42
CA SER A 7 -12.40 41.89 -66.86
C SER A 7 -11.20 41.94 -65.92
N PRO A 8 -11.29 41.33 -64.72
CA PRO A 8 -10.18 41.36 -63.76
C PRO A 8 -8.94 40.73 -64.40
N PRO A 9 -7.75 41.31 -64.22
CA PRO A 9 -6.52 40.83 -64.85
C PRO A 9 -6.32 39.35 -64.52
N ALA A 10 -5.93 38.55 -65.51
CA ALA A 10 -5.82 37.09 -65.41
C ALA A 10 -4.97 36.61 -64.21
N VAL A 11 -4.04 37.46 -63.76
CA VAL A 11 -3.20 37.26 -62.57
C VAL A 11 -4.02 37.20 -61.28
N LEU A 12 -5.03 38.07 -61.12
CA LEU A 12 -5.90 38.06 -59.94
C LEU A 12 -6.82 36.84 -59.94
N ARG A 13 -7.40 36.48 -61.10
CA ARG A 13 -8.25 35.29 -61.23
C ARG A 13 -7.49 34.00 -60.90
N ARG A 14 -6.25 33.89 -61.36
CA ARG A 14 -5.37 32.75 -61.05
C ARG A 14 -5.01 32.73 -59.55
N ARG A 15 -4.74 33.88 -58.93
CA ARG A 15 -4.47 33.94 -57.47
C ARG A 15 -5.67 33.59 -56.61
N PHE A 16 -6.88 34.02 -57.00
CA PHE A 16 -8.12 33.62 -56.31
C PHE A 16 -8.43 32.13 -56.47
N ALA A 17 -8.16 31.54 -57.63
CA ALA A 17 -8.31 30.10 -57.82
C ALA A 17 -7.27 29.29 -57.02
N ILE A 18 -6.01 29.75 -56.95
CA ILE A 18 -4.98 29.09 -56.13
C ILE A 18 -5.34 29.16 -54.65
N THR A 19 -5.81 30.32 -54.17
CA THR A 19 -6.22 30.48 -52.77
C THR A 19 -7.49 29.69 -52.43
N SER A 20 -8.48 29.60 -53.32
CA SER A 20 -9.65 28.76 -53.06
C SER A 20 -9.28 27.28 -53.02
N ASN A 21 -8.44 26.81 -53.95
CA ASN A 21 -7.99 25.43 -53.98
C ASN A 21 -7.17 25.06 -52.72
N LEU A 22 -6.32 25.97 -52.26
CA LEU A 22 -5.51 25.77 -51.05
C LEU A 22 -6.37 25.76 -49.77
N MET A 23 -7.46 26.54 -49.76
CA MET A 23 -8.38 26.60 -48.63
C MET A 23 -9.30 25.37 -48.57
N THR A 24 -9.74 24.84 -49.72
CA THR A 24 -10.45 23.55 -49.78
C THR A 24 -9.55 22.37 -49.43
N ASP A 25 -8.27 22.40 -49.81
CA ASP A 25 -7.30 21.36 -49.42
C ASP A 25 -7.02 21.38 -47.91
N TYR A 26 -6.96 22.58 -47.31
CA TYR A 26 -6.82 22.73 -45.86
C TYR A 26 -8.07 22.26 -45.09
N ASP A 27 -9.27 22.62 -45.54
CA ASP A 27 -10.54 22.18 -44.93
C ASP A 27 -10.71 20.65 -45.02
N ASP A 28 -10.31 20.03 -46.13
CA ASP A 28 -10.38 18.57 -46.32
C ASP A 28 -9.40 17.84 -45.39
N ILE A 29 -8.18 18.37 -45.23
CA ILE A 29 -7.18 17.83 -44.29
C ILE A 29 -7.65 17.99 -42.85
N GLU A 30 -8.22 19.14 -42.49
CA GLU A 30 -8.76 19.38 -41.14
C GLU A 30 -9.93 18.43 -40.85
N GLN A 31 -10.84 18.24 -41.81
CA GLN A 31 -11.97 17.34 -41.67
C GLN A 31 -11.54 15.87 -41.52
N VAL A 32 -10.60 15.40 -42.34
CA VAL A 32 -10.06 14.03 -42.24
C VAL A 32 -9.33 13.81 -40.91
N CYS A 33 -8.53 14.80 -40.49
CA CYS A 33 -7.83 14.75 -39.20
C CYS A 33 -8.82 14.71 -38.03
N ASN A 34 -9.81 15.60 -38.00
CA ASN A 34 -10.81 15.66 -36.92
C ASN A 34 -11.63 14.37 -36.84
N GLN A 35 -12.04 13.85 -38.00
CA GLN A 35 -12.81 12.61 -38.06
C GLN A 35 -12.00 11.41 -37.56
N SER A 36 -10.71 11.32 -37.89
CA SER A 36 -9.83 10.30 -37.31
C SER A 36 -9.65 10.43 -35.79
N TRP A 37 -9.61 11.65 -35.27
CA TRP A 37 -9.52 11.93 -33.84
C TRP A 37 -10.78 11.52 -33.09
N GLU A 38 -11.95 11.81 -33.65
CA GLU A 38 -13.24 11.38 -33.07
C GLU A 38 -13.35 9.86 -33.00
N TYR A 39 -12.95 9.16 -34.06
CA TYR A 39 -12.90 7.69 -34.05
C TYR A 39 -11.92 7.14 -33.01
N LEU A 40 -10.73 7.74 -32.86
CA LEU A 40 -9.76 7.34 -31.84
C LEU A 40 -10.32 7.50 -30.43
N ILE A 41 -10.94 8.64 -30.15
CA ILE A 41 -11.55 8.91 -28.84
C ILE A 41 -12.67 7.91 -28.55
N ASP A 42 -13.51 7.60 -29.53
CA ASP A 42 -14.60 6.63 -29.36
C ASP A 42 -14.05 5.21 -29.14
N THR A 43 -13.00 4.84 -29.86
CA THR A 43 -12.29 3.57 -29.67
C THR A 43 -11.70 3.47 -28.26
N ILE A 44 -11.08 4.55 -27.76
CA ILE A 44 -10.53 4.61 -26.40
C ILE A 44 -11.63 4.47 -25.34
N ARG A 45 -12.78 5.14 -25.52
CA ARG A 45 -13.92 4.99 -24.61
C ARG A 45 -14.47 3.57 -24.61
N ASN A 46 -14.55 2.93 -25.76
CA ASN A 46 -14.98 1.54 -25.87
C ASN A 46 -13.98 0.56 -25.22
N ILE A 47 -12.69 0.86 -25.31
CA ILE A 47 -11.65 0.10 -24.59
C ILE A 47 -11.80 0.32 -23.08
N GLU A 48 -12.00 1.56 -22.62
CA GLU A 48 -12.20 1.87 -21.21
C GLU A 48 -13.42 1.13 -20.63
N THR A 49 -14.55 1.14 -21.34
CA THR A 49 -15.76 0.43 -20.91
C THR A 49 -15.53 -1.08 -20.86
N SER A 50 -14.86 -1.67 -21.86
CA SER A 50 -14.53 -3.10 -21.85
C SER A 50 -13.57 -3.48 -20.71
N VAL A 51 -12.54 -2.67 -20.44
CA VAL A 51 -11.60 -2.89 -19.33
C VAL A 51 -12.31 -2.77 -17.98
N ASN A 52 -13.22 -1.81 -17.82
CA ASN A 52 -14.01 -1.68 -16.61
C ASN A 52 -14.99 -2.85 -16.43
N ALA A 53 -15.58 -3.37 -17.51
CA ALA A 53 -16.40 -4.57 -17.48
C ALA A 53 -15.58 -5.81 -17.06
N ILE A 54 -14.40 -6.03 -17.66
CA ILE A 54 -13.50 -7.13 -17.30
C ILE A 54 -13.05 -7.01 -15.84
N ARG A 55 -12.74 -5.79 -15.37
CA ARG A 55 -12.42 -5.55 -13.96
C ARG A 55 -13.58 -5.93 -13.05
N ALA A 56 -14.80 -5.54 -13.39
CA ALA A 56 -15.99 -5.88 -12.61
C ALA A 56 -16.26 -7.39 -12.58
N GLU A 57 -16.11 -8.08 -13.71
CA GLU A 57 -16.20 -9.54 -13.77
C GLU A 57 -15.10 -10.23 -12.98
N MET A 58 -13.85 -9.74 -13.08
CA MET A 58 -12.72 -10.24 -12.31
C MET A 58 -12.89 -10.02 -10.80
N MET A 59 -13.47 -8.89 -10.40
CA MET A 59 -13.80 -8.60 -9.00
C MET A 59 -14.99 -9.44 -8.50
N ASN A 60 -15.93 -9.81 -9.38
CA ASN A 60 -17.01 -10.76 -9.05
C ASN A 60 -16.51 -12.21 -8.95
N LEU A 61 -15.49 -12.58 -9.73
CA LEU A 61 -14.88 -13.91 -9.72
C LEU A 61 -13.89 -14.09 -8.56
N LEU A 62 -13.24 -13.02 -8.09
CA LEU A 62 -12.48 -13.05 -6.85
C LEU A 62 -13.44 -12.86 -5.67
N PRO A 63 -13.60 -13.84 -4.77
CA PRO A 63 -14.30 -13.60 -3.51
C PRO A 63 -13.37 -12.77 -2.61
N GLN A 64 -13.29 -11.47 -2.86
CA GLN A 64 -12.42 -10.51 -2.17
C GLN A 64 -12.70 -10.53 -0.65
N ASP A 65 -13.97 -10.74 -0.28
CA ASP A 65 -14.40 -10.95 1.11
C ASP A 65 -13.77 -12.19 1.75
N ASN A 66 -13.61 -13.30 1.02
CA ASN A 66 -13.01 -14.52 1.56
C ASN A 66 -11.52 -14.35 1.85
N LEU A 67 -10.80 -13.58 1.02
CA LEU A 67 -9.37 -13.34 1.23
C LEU A 67 -9.17 -12.39 2.41
N GLN A 68 -9.89 -11.27 2.45
CA GLN A 68 -9.74 -10.28 3.52
C GLN A 68 -10.12 -10.87 4.89
N THR A 69 -11.21 -11.64 4.97
CA THR A 69 -11.62 -12.31 6.20
C THR A 69 -10.67 -13.42 6.62
N ARG A 70 -10.08 -14.17 5.68
CA ARG A 70 -9.04 -15.18 5.97
C ARG A 70 -7.77 -14.55 6.50
N TRP A 71 -7.28 -13.49 5.85
CA TRP A 71 -6.09 -12.76 6.29
C TRP A 71 -6.28 -12.12 7.66
N GLN A 72 -7.42 -11.47 7.90
CA GLN A 72 -7.76 -10.94 9.23
C GLN A 72 -7.82 -12.03 10.31
N ARG A 73 -8.36 -13.21 9.99
CA ARG A 73 -8.41 -14.34 10.92
C ARG A 73 -7.00 -14.86 11.24
N VAL A 74 -6.11 -14.94 10.27
CA VAL A 74 -4.71 -15.35 10.48
C VAL A 74 -3.97 -14.32 11.33
N ILE A 75 -4.10 -13.03 11.01
CA ILE A 75 -3.49 -11.93 11.77
C ILE A 75 -3.92 -11.98 13.24
N ARG A 76 -5.22 -12.11 13.50
CA ARG A 76 -5.76 -12.17 14.87
C ARG A 76 -5.30 -13.41 15.65
N ARG A 77 -5.12 -14.55 14.96
CA ARG A 77 -4.55 -15.77 15.57
C ARG A 77 -3.06 -15.60 15.87
N LEU A 78 -2.32 -14.91 15.01
CA LEU A 78 -0.90 -14.66 15.24
C LEU A 78 -0.69 -13.69 16.41
N GLU A 79 -1.54 -12.66 16.51
CA GLU A 79 -1.57 -11.69 17.61
C GLU A 79 -1.83 -12.36 18.95
N ILE A 80 -2.81 -13.28 19.04
CA ILE A 80 -3.09 -13.95 20.31
C ILE A 80 -1.97 -14.93 20.72
N ILE A 81 -1.33 -15.58 19.74
CA ILE A 81 -0.19 -16.47 19.99
C ILE A 81 1.00 -15.66 20.50
N SER A 82 1.36 -14.56 19.82
CA SER A 82 2.50 -13.73 20.24
C SER A 82 2.25 -13.07 21.60
N LEU A 83 1.03 -12.62 21.89
CA LEU A 83 0.64 -12.07 23.19
C LEU A 83 0.73 -13.15 24.28
N SER A 84 0.19 -14.34 24.03
CA SER A 84 0.24 -15.45 25.01
C SER A 84 1.67 -15.87 25.32
N PHE A 85 2.54 -15.90 24.30
CA PHE A 85 3.96 -16.20 24.46
C PHE A 85 4.67 -15.14 25.30
N TYR A 86 4.37 -13.86 25.05
CA TYR A 86 4.95 -12.76 25.82
C TYR A 86 4.54 -12.80 27.30
N VAL A 87 3.25 -13.01 27.58
CA VAL A 87 2.75 -13.15 28.96
C VAL A 87 3.38 -14.37 29.64
N LEU A 88 3.52 -15.49 28.94
CA LEU A 88 4.17 -16.69 29.47
C LEU A 88 5.64 -16.44 29.79
N LEU A 89 6.38 -15.75 28.91
CA LEU A 89 7.77 -15.38 29.18
C LEU A 89 7.89 -14.51 30.43
N ILE A 90 7.06 -13.48 30.57
CA ILE A 90 7.03 -12.64 31.77
C ILE A 90 6.75 -13.49 33.00
N ALA A 91 5.72 -14.34 32.95
CA ALA A 91 5.35 -15.21 34.07
C ALA A 91 6.51 -16.13 34.47
N VAL A 92 7.19 -16.74 33.50
CA VAL A 92 8.38 -17.58 33.74
C VAL A 92 9.51 -16.75 34.32
N THR A 93 9.81 -15.56 33.80
CA THR A 93 10.87 -14.70 34.34
C THR A 93 10.60 -14.31 35.79
N VAL A 94 9.37 -13.89 36.09
CA VAL A 94 8.94 -13.55 37.46
C VAL A 94 9.02 -14.78 38.37
N PHE A 95 8.53 -15.92 37.91
CA PHE A 95 8.62 -17.18 38.65
C PHE A 95 10.07 -17.57 38.95
N LEU A 96 10.97 -17.44 37.97
CA LEU A 96 12.38 -17.79 38.11
C LEU A 96 13.10 -16.86 39.09
N PHE A 97 12.73 -15.58 39.11
CA PHE A 97 13.23 -14.61 40.08
C PHE A 97 12.82 -15.00 41.51
N PHE A 98 11.53 -15.25 41.74
CA PHE A 98 11.04 -15.68 43.06
C PHE A 98 11.58 -17.04 43.47
N TYR A 99 11.66 -17.99 42.53
CA TYR A 99 12.24 -19.31 42.78
C TYR A 99 13.71 -19.20 43.20
N HIS A 100 14.48 -18.35 42.53
CA HIS A 100 15.88 -18.10 42.89
C HIS A 100 15.99 -17.46 44.28
N ASP A 101 15.19 -16.45 44.58
CA ASP A 101 15.19 -15.79 45.90
C ASP A 101 14.81 -16.77 47.03
N TRP A 102 13.73 -17.54 46.83
CA TRP A 102 13.33 -18.64 47.72
C TRP A 102 14.43 -19.69 47.90
N TYR A 103 15.06 -20.10 46.80
CA TYR A 103 16.13 -21.09 46.80
C TYR A 103 17.34 -20.60 47.60
N CYS A 104 17.66 -19.30 47.51
CA CYS A 104 18.66 -18.66 48.34
C CYS A 104 18.23 -18.56 49.81
N ALA A 105 16.97 -18.22 50.09
CA ALA A 105 16.45 -18.06 51.45
C ALA A 105 16.49 -19.37 52.26
N ILE A 106 16.11 -20.51 51.67
CA ILE A 106 16.17 -21.81 52.37
C ILE A 106 17.61 -22.18 52.77
N GLY A 107 18.60 -21.80 51.97
CA GLY A 107 20.01 -22.08 52.25
C GLY A 107 20.65 -21.12 53.27
N HIS A 108 19.92 -20.10 53.71
CA HIS A 108 20.48 -19.04 54.55
C HIS A 108 20.65 -19.53 55.99
N SER A 109 21.90 -19.60 56.46
CA SER A 109 22.18 -19.93 57.85
C SER A 109 22.06 -18.65 58.71
N PRO A 110 21.31 -18.68 59.83
CA PRO A 110 21.16 -17.51 60.70
C PRO A 110 22.46 -17.19 61.49
N CYS A 111 23.44 -18.09 61.49
CA CYS A 111 24.67 -17.98 62.28
C CYS A 111 25.87 -17.42 61.49
N GLY A 112 25.61 -16.74 60.38
CA GLY A 112 26.66 -16.04 59.62
C GLY A 112 27.55 -16.95 58.77
N GLN A 113 27.23 -18.24 58.59
CA GLN A 113 27.93 -19.06 57.61
C GLN A 113 27.53 -18.65 56.19
N ALA A 114 28.51 -18.60 55.30
CA ALA A 114 28.30 -18.28 53.89
C ALA A 114 27.33 -19.28 53.25
N ASN A 115 26.31 -18.76 52.57
CA ASN A 115 25.37 -19.59 51.83
C ASN A 115 26.05 -20.13 50.56
N LEU A 116 26.36 -21.42 50.55
CA LEU A 116 27.01 -22.10 49.43
C LEU A 116 26.14 -22.14 48.15
N LYS A 117 24.81 -21.96 48.28
CA LYS A 117 23.89 -21.86 47.12
C LYS A 117 23.90 -20.47 46.49
N CYS A 118 24.09 -19.41 47.28
CA CYS A 118 24.05 -18.02 46.82
C CYS A 118 25.19 -17.20 47.47
N PRO A 119 26.42 -17.24 46.90
CA PRO A 119 27.61 -16.60 47.49
C PRO A 119 27.57 -15.07 47.52
N TRP A 120 26.71 -14.47 46.69
CA TRP A 120 26.52 -13.01 46.57
C TRP A 120 25.54 -12.46 47.62
N MET A 121 24.81 -13.33 48.32
CA MET A 121 23.87 -12.93 49.37
C MET A 121 24.65 -12.56 50.64
N LYS A 122 24.49 -11.31 51.11
CA LYS A 122 25.20 -10.82 52.31
C LYS A 122 24.83 -11.67 53.52
N THR A 123 25.82 -12.25 54.18
CA THR A 123 25.60 -12.88 55.48
C THR A 123 25.28 -11.78 56.50
N THR A 124 24.13 -11.86 57.15
CA THR A 124 23.85 -11.04 58.33
C THR A 124 24.52 -11.71 59.53
N PRO A 125 25.57 -11.13 60.12
CA PRO A 125 26.13 -11.66 61.35
C PRO A 125 25.11 -11.42 62.47
N THR A 126 24.94 -12.43 63.34
CA THR A 126 24.23 -12.39 64.63
C THR A 126 22.70 -12.50 64.60
N HIS A 127 22.18 -13.71 64.40
CA HIS A 127 20.90 -14.08 65.04
C HIS A 127 21.16 -14.37 66.53
N GLN A 128 20.34 -13.85 67.45
CA GLN A 128 20.54 -13.91 68.91
C GLN A 128 20.59 -15.36 69.48
N THR A 129 20.25 -16.36 68.66
CA THR A 129 20.22 -17.79 69.01
C THR A 129 21.44 -18.56 68.53
N CYS A 130 22.41 -17.89 67.91
CA CYS A 130 23.65 -18.51 67.45
C CYS A 130 24.68 -18.43 68.56
N PHE A 131 24.93 -19.58 69.20
CA PHE A 131 25.95 -19.78 70.23
C PHE A 131 27.36 -19.83 69.65
#